data_AF-A0A2A6FV23-F1
#
_entry.id   AF-A0A2A6FV23-F1
#
_cell.length_a   1.000
_cell.length_b   1.000
_cell.length_c   1.000
_cell.angle_alpha   90.00
_cell.angle_beta   90.00
_cell.angle_gamma   90.00
#
_symmetry.space_group_name_H-M   'P 1'
#
loop_
_entity.id
_entity.type
_entity.pdbx_description
1 polymer ?
#
loop_
_entity_poly.entity_id
_entity_poly.type
_entity_poly.pdbx_seq_one_letter_code
_entity_poly.pdbx_strand_id
1 'polypeptide(L)'
;MARYGKQQDRKAQRALREERAQMLQQSGWNPDPNERCTEETNTNELSATVRVTIRTKRYERTGMLVEFAVLTHVLQDGEWVERLCIDTCHRGSVHRHDHGSHASYTEIETIDSPKSIQSNLSPAIDEAYAVAEEGMNEWTPAPNAPSR
;
A
#
# COMPACT_ATOMS: atom_id res chain seq x y z
N MET A 1 24.13 -8.08 52.21
CA MET A 1 23.25 -8.83 51.28
C MET A 1 22.51 -7.97 50.23
N ALA A 2 22.69 -6.64 50.17
CA ALA A 2 21.88 -5.76 49.29
C ALA A 2 22.34 -5.64 47.82
N ARG A 3 23.49 -6.20 47.43
CA ARG A 3 24.03 -6.10 46.05
C ARG A 3 23.41 -7.09 45.06
N TYR A 4 22.91 -8.23 45.56
CA TYR A 4 22.38 -9.32 44.71
C TYR A 4 20.99 -8.99 44.13
N GLY A 5 20.09 -8.38 44.91
CA GLY A 5 18.74 -8.00 44.45
C GLY A 5 18.76 -6.93 43.35
N LYS A 6 19.62 -5.91 43.48
CA LYS A 6 19.78 -4.85 42.45
C LYS A 6 20.34 -5.37 41.11
N GLN A 7 21.07 -6.49 41.14
CA GLN A 7 21.65 -7.08 39.94
C GLN A 7 20.63 -7.95 39.19
N GLN A 8 19.72 -8.62 39.92
CA GLN A 8 18.60 -9.37 39.33
C GLN A 8 17.56 -8.45 38.69
N ASP A 9 17.21 -7.32 39.32
CA ASP A 9 16.30 -6.32 38.74
C ASP A 9 16.82 -5.75 37.41
N ARG A 10 18.12 -5.45 37.32
CA ARG A 10 18.73 -4.94 36.08
C ARG A 10 18.73 -5.98 34.97
N LYS A 11 18.91 -7.26 35.31
CA LYS A 11 18.87 -8.36 34.34
C LYS A 11 17.45 -8.59 33.82
N ALA A 12 16.45 -8.53 34.70
CA ALA A 12 15.04 -8.64 34.34
C ALA A 12 14.56 -7.45 33.48
N GLN A 13 14.93 -6.22 33.84
CA GLN A 13 14.62 -5.03 33.03
C GLN A 13 15.29 -5.06 31.66
N ARG A 14 16.53 -5.58 31.58
CA ARG A 14 17.23 -5.75 30.31
C ARG A 14 16.56 -6.82 29.45
N ALA A 15 16.18 -7.96 30.03
CA ALA A 15 15.46 -9.01 29.32
C ALA A 15 14.11 -8.51 28.78
N LEU A 16 13.30 -7.82 29.60
CA LEU A 16 12.05 -7.21 29.15
C LEU A 16 12.25 -6.18 28.02
N ARG A 17 13.36 -5.45 28.03
CA ARG A 17 13.69 -4.47 26.99
C ARG A 17 14.16 -5.14 25.70
N GLU A 18 14.94 -6.22 25.81
CA GLU A 18 15.37 -7.05 24.69
C GLU A 18 14.20 -7.84 24.09
N GLU A 19 13.28 -8.35 24.90
CA GLU A 19 12.07 -9.06 24.49
C GLU A 19 11.07 -8.10 23.81
N ARG A 20 10.92 -6.87 24.33
CA ARG A 20 10.13 -5.81 23.68
C ARG A 20 10.77 -5.34 22.36
N ALA A 21 12.10 -5.27 22.30
CA ALA A 21 12.83 -4.96 21.07
C ALA A 21 12.73 -6.10 20.04
N GLN A 22 12.73 -7.36 20.47
CA GLN A 22 12.52 -8.53 19.62
C GLN A 22 11.07 -8.61 19.12
N MET A 23 10.08 -8.31 19.95
CA MET A 23 8.67 -8.18 19.51
C MET A 23 8.51 -7.04 18.49
N LEU A 24 9.20 -5.91 18.66
CA LEU A 24 9.21 -4.82 17.68
C LEU A 24 9.99 -5.18 16.40
N GLN A 25 10.95 -6.10 16.47
CA GLN A 25 11.61 -6.68 15.29
C GLN A 25 10.75 -7.73 14.57
N GLN A 26 9.73 -8.30 15.23
CA GLN A 26 8.81 -9.26 14.63
C GLN A 26 7.60 -8.61 13.96
N SER A 27 7.36 -7.32 14.19
CA SER A 27 6.40 -6.52 13.44
C SER A 27 7.16 -5.77 12.34
N GLY A 28 6.68 -5.80 11.09
CA GLY A 28 7.19 -4.94 10.02
C GLY A 28 7.27 -3.47 10.44
N TRP A 29 7.95 -2.65 9.64
CA TRP A 29 8.01 -1.23 9.89
C TRP A 29 6.60 -0.64 9.99
N ASN A 30 6.38 0.18 11.01
CA ASN A 30 5.10 0.82 11.30
C ASN A 30 5.29 2.34 11.38
N PRO A 31 4.43 3.15 10.76
CA PRO A 31 4.46 4.59 10.96
C PRO A 31 4.34 4.96 12.45
N ASP A 32 5.11 5.95 12.92
CA ASP A 32 4.88 6.63 14.19
C ASP A 32 3.43 7.17 14.23
N PRO A 33 2.59 6.65 15.15
CA PRO A 33 1.18 7.04 15.23
C PRO A 33 0.96 8.48 15.73
N ASN A 34 1.99 9.14 16.26
CA ASN A 34 1.89 10.49 16.80
C ASN A 34 2.27 11.57 15.77
N GLU A 35 2.88 11.19 14.65
CA GLU A 35 3.22 12.13 13.58
C GLU A 35 2.00 12.34 12.68
N ARG A 36 1.66 13.60 12.42
CA ARG A 36 0.53 13.96 11.56
C ARG A 36 0.85 13.62 10.11
N CYS A 37 -0.18 13.21 9.36
CA CYS A 37 -0.06 12.89 7.95
C CYS A 37 -1.00 13.74 7.10
N THR A 38 -0.53 14.08 5.90
CA THR A 38 -1.39 14.52 4.79
C THR A 38 -1.70 13.34 3.89
N GLU A 39 -2.93 13.33 3.37
CA GLU A 39 -3.39 12.37 2.38
C GLU A 39 -3.65 13.10 1.06
N GLU A 40 -3.15 12.55 -0.03
CA GLU A 40 -3.32 13.08 -1.38
C GLU A 40 -3.89 11.98 -2.27
N THR A 41 -4.89 12.33 -3.06
CA THR A 41 -5.51 11.44 -4.07
C THR A 41 -5.47 12.12 -5.42
N ASN A 42 -4.75 11.50 -6.36
CA ASN A 42 -4.67 11.93 -7.74
C ASN A 42 -5.36 10.88 -8.61
N THR A 43 -6.39 11.28 -9.36
CA THR A 43 -7.08 10.41 -10.31
C THR A 43 -6.80 10.88 -11.72
N ASN A 44 -6.21 10.00 -12.52
CA ASN A 44 -5.91 10.21 -13.92
C ASN A 44 -6.94 9.45 -14.76
N GLU A 45 -7.85 10.19 -15.39
CA GLU A 45 -8.79 9.66 -16.38
C GLU A 45 -8.04 9.48 -17.70
N LEU A 46 -7.79 8.23 -18.10
CA LEU A 46 -7.02 7.91 -19.31
C LEU A 46 -7.93 7.80 -20.52
N SER A 47 -9.19 7.41 -20.30
CA SER A 47 -10.25 7.39 -21.30
C SER A 47 -11.61 7.56 -20.63
N ALA A 48 -12.69 7.56 -21.42
CA ALA A 48 -14.06 7.54 -20.89
C ALA A 48 -14.38 6.30 -20.04
N THR A 49 -13.58 5.24 -20.16
CA THR A 49 -13.83 3.94 -19.53
C THR A 49 -12.65 3.41 -18.73
N VAL A 50 -11.54 4.14 -18.62
CA VAL A 50 -10.35 3.69 -17.89
C VAL A 50 -9.77 4.83 -17.08
N ARG A 51 -9.46 4.56 -15.80
CA ARG A 51 -8.78 5.52 -14.92
C ARG A 51 -7.80 4.83 -13.98
N VAL A 52 -6.77 5.57 -13.59
CA VAL A 52 -5.81 5.19 -12.56
C VAL A 52 -5.93 6.17 -11.39
N THR A 53 -6.05 5.66 -10.17
CA THR A 53 -6.09 6.46 -8.94
C THR A 53 -4.87 6.15 -8.10
N ILE A 54 -4.12 7.18 -7.74
CA ILE A 54 -2.95 7.11 -6.87
C ILE A 54 -3.30 7.82 -5.57
N ARG A 55 -3.25 7.10 -4.46
CA ARG A 55 -3.40 7.62 -3.10
C ARG A 55 -2.08 7.53 -2.39
N THR A 56 -1.65 8.61 -1.77
CA THR A 56 -0.44 8.61 -0.95
C THR A 56 -0.71 9.27 0.39
N LYS A 57 -0.01 8.80 1.41
CA LYS A 57 0.00 9.38 2.74
C LYS A 57 1.42 9.71 3.12
N ARG A 58 1.64 10.96 3.55
CA ARG A 58 2.97 11.47 3.89
C ARG A 58 2.95 12.13 5.24
N TYR A 59 4.03 12.05 5.98
CA TYR A 59 4.19 12.85 7.18
C TYR A 59 4.24 14.34 6.87
N GLU A 60 3.50 15.15 7.61
CA GLU A 60 3.43 16.60 7.44
C GLU A 60 4.81 17.25 7.62
N ARG A 61 5.58 16.80 8.61
CA ARG A 61 6.83 17.44 9.03
C ARG A 61 8.00 17.08 8.11
N THR A 62 8.07 15.83 7.66
CA THR A 62 9.23 15.31 6.90
C THR A 62 8.93 15.09 5.41
N GLY A 63 7.65 15.06 5.01
CA GLY A 63 7.22 14.71 3.65
C GLY A 63 7.44 13.23 3.29
N MET A 64 7.90 12.42 4.24
CA MET A 64 8.20 11.00 4.02
C MET A 64 6.91 10.24 3.71
N LEU A 65 6.95 9.41 2.67
CA LEU A 65 5.86 8.51 2.30
C LEU A 65 5.74 7.39 3.34
N VAL A 66 4.52 7.17 3.83
CA VAL A 66 4.24 6.18 4.88
C VAL A 66 3.20 5.15 4.48
N GLU A 67 2.33 5.48 3.52
CA GLU A 67 1.36 4.56 2.92
C GLU A 67 1.09 4.98 1.48
N PHE A 68 0.76 4.04 0.61
CA PHE A 68 0.19 4.31 -0.71
C PHE A 68 -0.83 3.26 -1.11
N ALA A 69 -1.68 3.62 -2.07
CA ALA A 69 -2.50 2.69 -2.83
C ALA A 69 -2.58 3.17 -4.29
N VAL A 70 -2.34 2.27 -5.23
CA VAL A 70 -2.47 2.52 -6.67
C VAL A 70 -3.54 1.59 -7.23
N LEU A 71 -4.55 2.16 -7.87
CA LEU A 71 -5.74 1.44 -8.31
C LEU A 71 -5.99 1.69 -9.80
N THR A 72 -6.28 0.62 -10.55
CA THR A 72 -6.77 0.71 -11.92
C THR A 72 -8.24 0.32 -11.96
N HIS A 73 -9.08 1.19 -12.51
CA HIS A 73 -10.50 0.91 -12.70
C HIS A 73 -10.88 0.97 -14.17
N VAL A 74 -11.81 0.10 -14.56
CA VAL A 74 -12.45 0.11 -15.87
C VAL A 74 -13.96 0.23 -15.71
N LEU A 75 -14.60 0.98 -16.59
CA LEU A 75 -16.05 1.11 -16.63
C LEU A 75 -16.63 -0.10 -17.36
N GLN A 76 -17.36 -0.94 -16.63
CA GLN A 76 -18.01 -2.14 -17.14
C GLN A 76 -19.49 -2.12 -16.74
N ASP A 77 -20.39 -2.28 -17.71
CA ASP A 77 -21.85 -2.28 -17.49
C ASP A 77 -22.38 -1.05 -16.72
N GLY A 78 -21.70 0.09 -16.88
CA GLY A 78 -22.04 1.35 -16.21
C GLY A 78 -21.45 1.53 -14.82
N GLU A 79 -20.68 0.56 -14.32
CA GLU A 79 -20.04 0.60 -13.01
C GLU A 79 -18.52 0.59 -13.13
N TRP A 80 -17.84 1.33 -12.26
CA TRP A 80 -16.38 1.31 -12.18
C TRP A 80 -15.93 0.07 -11.42
N VAL A 81 -15.35 -0.87 -12.14
CA VAL A 81 -14.82 -2.12 -11.60
C VAL A 81 -13.31 -1.99 -11.43
N GLU A 82 -12.83 -2.28 -10.23
CA GLU A 82 -11.40 -2.36 -9.96
C GLU A 82 -10.78 -3.57 -10.66
N ARG A 83 -9.69 -3.35 -11.40
CA ARG A 83 -8.93 -4.40 -12.08
C ARG A 83 -7.63 -4.74 -11.39
N LEU A 84 -7.01 -3.75 -10.76
CA LEU A 84 -5.79 -3.88 -9.99
C LEU A 84 -5.86 -2.94 -8.80
N CYS A 85 -5.38 -3.39 -7.64
CA CYS A 85 -5.00 -2.54 -6.53
C CYS A 85 -3.67 -3.02 -5.97
N ILE A 86 -2.70 -2.10 -5.87
CA ILE A 86 -1.43 -2.33 -5.18
C ILE A 86 -1.35 -1.34 -4.04
N ASP A 87 -1.38 -1.83 -2.81
CA ASP A 87 -1.45 -1.01 -1.60
C ASP A 87 -0.47 -1.46 -0.51
N THR A 88 -0.16 -0.53 0.38
CA THR A 88 0.54 -0.84 1.62
C THR A 88 -0.46 -1.26 2.69
N CYS A 89 -0.37 -2.49 3.17
CA CYS A 89 -1.17 -2.97 4.27
C CYS A 89 -0.60 -2.44 5.60
N HIS A 90 -1.50 -2.16 6.56
CA HIS A 90 -1.17 -1.68 7.92
C HIS A 90 -0.22 -2.59 8.73
N ARG A 91 0.11 -3.79 8.21
CA ARG A 91 0.98 -4.78 8.86
C ARG A 91 2.40 -4.80 8.29
N GLY A 92 2.76 -3.82 7.46
CA GLY A 92 4.12 -3.68 6.95
C GLY A 92 4.38 -4.61 5.78
N SER A 93 3.49 -4.62 4.79
CA SER A 93 3.68 -5.34 3.52
C SER A 93 3.02 -4.57 2.37
N VAL A 94 3.52 -4.78 1.16
CA VAL A 94 2.91 -4.34 -0.10
C VAL A 94 2.10 -5.49 -0.66
N HIS A 95 0.81 -5.28 -0.88
CA HIS A 95 -0.10 -6.27 -1.42
C HIS A 95 -0.49 -5.92 -2.83
N ARG A 96 -0.72 -6.96 -3.63
CA ARG A 96 -1.30 -6.88 -4.96
C ARG A 96 -2.62 -7.64 -4.98
N HIS A 97 -3.65 -6.95 -5.41
CA HIS A 97 -5.02 -7.42 -5.55
C HIS A 97 -5.44 -7.36 -7.02
N ASP A 98 -6.04 -8.45 -7.51
CA ASP A 98 -6.59 -8.53 -8.85
C ASP A 98 -8.12 -8.47 -8.80
N HIS A 99 -8.70 -7.82 -9.81
CA HIS A 99 -10.13 -7.84 -10.11
C HIS A 99 -11.04 -7.44 -8.92
N GLY A 100 -10.60 -6.49 -8.10
CA GLY A 100 -11.38 -5.95 -6.99
C GLY A 100 -11.52 -6.89 -5.78
N SER A 101 -10.84 -8.04 -5.77
CA SER A 101 -10.87 -8.96 -4.65
C SER A 101 -9.81 -8.61 -3.61
N HIS A 102 -10.25 -8.07 -2.48
CA HIS A 102 -9.40 -7.88 -1.29
C HIS A 102 -9.36 -9.10 -0.36
N ALA A 103 -10.11 -10.16 -0.67
CA ALA A 103 -10.09 -11.41 0.10
C ALA A 103 -8.82 -12.24 -0.13
N SER A 104 -8.18 -12.04 -1.28
CA SER A 104 -6.94 -12.68 -1.69
C SER A 104 -5.94 -11.63 -2.14
N TYR A 105 -4.67 -11.82 -1.80
CA TYR A 105 -3.59 -10.95 -2.25
C TYR A 105 -2.33 -11.74 -2.50
N THR A 106 -1.50 -11.19 -3.39
CA THR A 106 -0.10 -11.59 -3.49
C THR A 106 0.72 -10.58 -2.69
N GLU A 107 1.49 -11.05 -1.70
CA GLU A 107 2.45 -10.19 -1.01
C GLU A 107 3.65 -9.96 -1.95
N ILE A 108 3.89 -8.71 -2.31
CA ILE A 108 5.03 -8.31 -3.16
C ILE A 108 6.29 -8.22 -2.29
N GLU A 109 6.21 -7.49 -1.18
CA GLU A 109 7.35 -7.20 -0.32
C GLU A 109 6.90 -6.92 1.11
N THR A 110 7.64 -7.42 2.10
CA THR A 110 7.51 -7.00 3.50
C THR A 110 8.21 -5.66 3.69
N ILE A 111 7.52 -4.67 4.23
CA ILE A 111 8.03 -3.34 4.53
C ILE A 111 8.82 -3.39 5.83
N ASP A 112 10.14 -3.32 5.73
CA ASP A 112 11.08 -3.25 6.86
C ASP A 112 11.57 -1.82 7.15
N SER A 113 11.28 -0.87 6.26
CA SER A 113 11.65 0.53 6.39
C SER A 113 10.79 1.45 5.50
N PRO A 114 10.80 2.77 5.75
CA PRO A 114 10.12 3.73 4.86
C PRO A 114 10.69 3.72 3.43
N LYS A 115 11.95 3.30 3.26
CA LYS A 115 12.58 3.24 1.93
C LYS A 115 11.91 2.20 1.05
N SER A 116 11.47 1.09 1.64
CA SER A 116 10.79 -0.02 0.95
C SER A 116 9.44 0.44 0.39
N ILE A 117 8.74 1.32 1.11
CA ILE A 117 7.51 1.96 0.59
C ILE A 117 7.84 2.84 -0.61
N GLN A 118 8.86 3.68 -0.48
CA GLN A 118 9.25 4.61 -1.53
C GLN A 118 9.74 3.90 -2.81
N SER A 119 10.42 2.76 -2.68
CA SER A 119 10.89 1.96 -3.82
C SER A 119 9.77 1.20 -4.52
N ASN A 120 8.67 0.88 -3.82
CA ASN A 120 7.54 0.14 -4.40
C ASN A 120 6.49 1.03 -5.06
N LEU A 121 6.45 2.34 -4.75
CA LEU A 121 5.46 3.22 -5.36
C LEU A 121 5.61 3.33 -6.89
N SER A 122 6.83 3.52 -7.41
CA SER A 122 7.02 3.67 -8.87
C SER A 122 6.65 2.39 -9.64
N PRO A 123 7.13 1.19 -9.25
CA PRO A 123 6.71 -0.05 -9.88
C PRO A 123 5.20 -0.29 -9.81
N ALA A 124 4.55 0.06 -8.69
CA ALA A 124 3.10 -0.06 -8.56
C ALA A 124 2.34 0.86 -9.53
N ILE A 125 2.84 2.08 -9.74
CA ILE A 125 2.31 3.01 -10.75
C ILE A 125 2.51 2.42 -12.15
N ASP A 126 3.72 1.99 -12.49
CA ASP A 126 4.04 1.44 -13.82
C ASP A 126 3.13 0.24 -14.16
N GLU A 127 2.92 -0.67 -13.20
CA GLU A 127 2.03 -1.81 -13.38
C GLU A 127 0.56 -1.39 -13.56
N ALA A 128 0.08 -0.44 -12.76
CA ALA A 128 -1.28 0.08 -12.88
C ALA A 128 -1.55 0.69 -14.26
N TYR A 129 -0.59 1.42 -14.81
CA TYR A 129 -0.66 1.96 -16.16
C TYR A 129 -0.59 0.87 -17.23
N ALA A 130 0.24 -0.16 -17.06
CA ALA A 130 0.27 -1.29 -17.99
C ALA A 130 -1.08 -2.03 -18.06
N VAL A 131 -1.70 -2.31 -16.91
CA VAL A 131 -3.06 -2.90 -16.85
C VAL A 131 -4.11 -1.96 -17.45
N ALA A 132 -3.94 -0.64 -17.28
CA ALA A 132 -4.84 0.32 -17.89
C ALA A 132 -4.73 0.33 -19.42
N GLU A 133 -3.52 0.20 -19.98
CA GLU A 133 -3.30 0.05 -21.43
C GLU A 133 -3.96 -1.20 -21.99
N GLU A 134 -3.87 -2.34 -21.29
CA GLU A 134 -4.60 -3.56 -21.65
C GLU A 134 -6.11 -3.33 -21.66
N GLY A 135 -6.65 -2.68 -20.62
CA GLY A 135 -8.08 -2.34 -20.54
C GLY A 135 -8.55 -1.41 -21.66
N MET A 136 -7.69 -0.47 -22.10
CA MET A 136 -7.98 0.39 -23.24
C MET A 136 -7.97 -0.37 -24.58
N ASN A 137 -7.15 -1.42 -24.71
CA ASN A 137 -7.03 -2.23 -25.91
C ASN A 137 -8.10 -3.33 -26.03
N GLU A 138 -8.49 -3.95 -24.90
CA GLU A 138 -9.52 -4.99 -24.87
C GLU A 138 -10.94 -4.43 -25.04
N TRP A 139 -11.15 -3.17 -24.66
CA TRP A 139 -12.46 -2.53 -24.74
C TRP A 139 -12.58 -1.64 -25.99
N THR A 140 -12.79 -2.28 -27.15
CA THR A 140 -13.39 -1.59 -28.30
C THR A 140 -14.90 -1.55 -28.08
N PRO A 141 -15.54 -0.38 -27.93
CA PRO A 141 -16.98 -0.33 -27.92
C PRO A 141 -17.48 -0.92 -29.24
N ALA A 142 -18.41 -1.87 -29.16
CA ALA A 142 -19.04 -2.42 -30.36
C ALA A 142 -19.53 -1.23 -31.22
N PRO A 143 -19.22 -1.19 -32.52
CA PRO A 143 -19.70 -0.11 -33.36
C PRO A 143 -21.22 -0.07 -33.26
N ASN A 144 -21.76 1.09 -32.86
CA ASN A 144 -23.20 1.30 -32.76
C ASN A 144 -23.85 0.74 -34.03
N ALA A 145 -24.73 -0.25 -33.87
CA ALA A 145 -25.49 -0.79 -34.98
C ALA A 145 -26.22 0.39 -35.65
N PRO A 146 -26.14 0.56 -36.98
CA PRO A 146 -26.82 1.66 -37.65
C PRO A 146 -28.32 1.52 -37.39
N SER A 147 -28.91 2.58 -36.82
CA SER A 147 -30.35 2.71 -36.68
C SER A 147 -31.01 2.50 -38.04
N ARG A 148 -31.87 1.48 -38.14
CA ARG A 148 -32.72 1.24 -39.31
C ARG A 148 -33.87 2.24 -39.37
#